data_AF-A0A6A4YZU6-F1
#
_entry.id   AF-A0A6A4YZU6-F1
#
_cell.length_a   1.000
_cell.length_b   1.000
_cell.length_c   1.000
_cell.angle_alpha   90.00
_cell.angle_beta   90.00
_cell.angle_gamma   90.00
#
_symmetry.space_group_name_H-M   'P 1'
#
loop_
_entity.id
_entity.type
_entity.pdbx_description
1 polymer ?
#
loop_
_entity_poly.entity_id
_entity_poly.type
_entity_poly.pdbx_seq_one_letter_code
_entity_poly.pdbx_strand_id
1 'polypeptide(L)'
;MTIYTVLSPTASFQNLQHAILPKIKKPPTFAPLDHILAYNPRFSKYCTGQIQAVGPGGSYRVVFDYGETYDAVPHEYITPIHDTT
;
A
#
# COMPACT_ATOMS: atom_id res chain seq x y z
N MET A 1 -15.98 -41.33 -4.61
CA MET A 1 -15.83 -40.21 -3.65
C MET A 1 -14.35 -39.85 -3.63
N THR A 2 -13.95 -38.85 -4.41
CA THR A 2 -12.54 -38.51 -4.65
C THR A 2 -12.18 -37.31 -3.78
N ILE A 3 -11.20 -37.48 -2.90
CA ILE A 3 -10.68 -36.44 -2.00
C ILE A 3 -9.49 -35.79 -2.71
N TYR A 4 -9.59 -34.50 -3.03
CA TYR A 4 -8.45 -33.73 -3.52
C TYR A 4 -7.63 -33.21 -2.35
N THR A 5 -6.40 -33.72 -2.19
CA THR A 5 -5.42 -33.17 -1.27
C THR A 5 -4.87 -31.87 -1.86
N VAL A 6 -5.06 -30.76 -1.15
CA VAL A 6 -4.42 -29.48 -1.51
C VAL A 6 -2.93 -29.56 -1.18
N LEU A 7 -2.09 -29.65 -2.22
CA LEU A 7 -0.65 -29.47 -2.10
C LEU A 7 -0.37 -27.97 -2.03
N SER A 8 -0.15 -27.44 -0.83
CA SER A 8 0.42 -26.10 -0.65
C SER A 8 1.93 -26.17 -0.92
N PRO A 9 2.48 -25.52 -1.96
CA PRO A 9 3.92 -25.46 -2.12
C PRO A 9 4.48 -24.52 -1.05
N THR A 10 5.27 -25.06 -0.13
CA THR A 10 6.04 -24.28 0.84
C THR A 10 7.13 -23.52 0.09
N ALA A 11 6.85 -22.28 -0.31
CA ALA A 11 7.88 -21.40 -0.87
C ALA A 11 8.87 -21.03 0.24
N SER A 12 10.11 -21.50 0.12
CA SER A 12 11.21 -21.17 1.04
C SER A 12 11.74 -19.76 0.74
N PHE A 13 11.93 -18.94 1.78
CA PHE A 13 12.48 -17.58 1.73
C PHE A 13 13.85 -17.46 1.05
N GLN A 14 14.56 -18.58 0.85
CA GLN A 14 15.92 -18.58 0.30
C GLN A 14 15.98 -18.26 -1.21
N ASN A 15 14.86 -18.31 -1.94
CA ASN A 15 14.83 -18.05 -3.39
C ASN A 15 14.59 -16.57 -3.76
N LEU A 16 14.33 -15.69 -2.79
CA LEU A 16 13.92 -14.30 -3.05
C LEU A 16 15.10 -13.31 -3.23
N GLN A 17 16.35 -13.74 -2.96
CA GLN A 17 17.52 -12.84 -2.96
C GLN A 17 17.95 -12.34 -4.36
N HIS A 18 17.42 -12.94 -5.43
CA HIS A 18 17.75 -12.59 -6.82
C HIS A 18 16.53 -12.16 -7.65
N ALA A 19 15.38 -11.92 -7.02
CA ALA A 19 14.26 -11.33 -7.73
C ALA A 19 14.65 -9.92 -8.17
N ILE A 20 14.72 -9.70 -9.48
CA ILE A 20 14.84 -8.36 -10.05
C ILE A 20 13.51 -7.67 -9.74
N LEU A 21 13.46 -6.96 -8.61
CA LEU A 21 12.29 -6.18 -8.25
C LEU A 21 12.05 -5.17 -9.37
N PRO A 22 10.88 -5.19 -10.04
CA PRO A 22 10.51 -4.07 -10.89
C PRO A 22 10.65 -2.81 -10.04
N LYS A 23 11.39 -1.82 -10.54
CA LYS A 23 11.47 -0.53 -9.85
C LYS A 23 10.09 0.10 -9.93
N ILE A 24 9.25 -0.16 -8.92
CA ILE A 24 7.85 0.22 -9.01
C ILE A 24 7.77 1.74 -9.02
N LYS A 25 7.14 2.27 -10.07
CA LYS A 25 6.93 3.69 -10.24
C LYS A 25 5.66 4.09 -9.50
N LYS A 26 5.79 5.15 -8.70
CA LYS A 26 4.65 5.81 -8.09
C LYS A 26 3.68 6.30 -9.18
N PRO A 27 2.37 6.02 -9.09
CA PRO A 27 1.40 6.54 -10.04
C PRO A 27 1.31 8.06 -9.91
N PRO A 28 0.93 8.79 -10.97
CA PRO A 28 0.82 10.26 -10.92
C PRO A 28 -0.32 10.76 -10.02
N THR A 29 -1.35 9.93 -9.80
CA THR A 29 -2.52 10.23 -8.97
C THR A 29 -3.02 8.96 -8.31
N PHE A 30 -3.69 9.11 -7.17
CA PHE A 30 -4.43 8.02 -6.52
C PHE A 30 -5.94 8.25 -6.64
N ALA A 31 -6.72 7.18 -6.64
CA ALA A 31 -8.17 7.20 -6.65
C ALA A 31 -8.73 6.92 -5.25
N PRO A 32 -9.97 7.34 -4.95
CA PRO A 32 -10.67 6.85 -3.78
C PRO A 32 -10.67 5.32 -3.74
N LEU A 33 -10.56 4.79 -2.53
CA LEU A 33 -10.42 3.38 -2.20
C LEU A 33 -9.02 2.77 -2.43
N ASP A 34 -8.07 3.47 -3.04
CA ASP A 34 -6.69 2.98 -3.15
C ASP A 34 -6.06 2.79 -1.77
N HIS A 35 -5.44 1.63 -1.56
CA HIS A 35 -4.64 1.33 -0.38
C HIS A 35 -3.20 1.83 -0.58
N ILE A 36 -2.73 2.61 0.39
CA ILE A 36 -1.47 3.34 0.29
C ILE A 36 -0.72 3.34 1.62
N LEU A 37 0.55 3.72 1.56
CA LEU A 37 1.35 4.16 2.70
C LEU A 37 1.35 5.69 2.74
N ALA A 38 0.92 6.30 3.85
CA ALA A 38 1.00 7.74 4.05
C ALA A 38 1.86 8.08 5.26
N TYR A 39 2.62 9.18 5.19
CA TYR A 39 3.38 9.66 6.35
C TYR A 39 2.42 10.13 7.44
N ASN A 40 2.55 9.56 8.65
CA ASN A 40 1.80 9.99 9.82
C ASN A 40 2.74 10.75 10.78
N PRO A 41 2.47 12.04 11.07
CA PRO A 41 3.34 12.87 11.90
C PRO A 41 3.35 12.47 13.39
N ARG A 42 2.29 11.81 13.90
CA ARG A 42 2.26 11.32 15.29
C ARG A 42 3.29 10.22 15.53
N PHE A 43 3.53 9.38 14.53
CA PHE A 43 4.45 8.24 14.63
C PHE A 43 5.77 8.47 13.88
N SER A 44 5.90 9.61 13.20
CA SER A 44 7.03 9.95 12.33
C SER A 44 7.42 8.83 11.36
N LYS A 45 6.42 8.14 10.79
CA LYS A 45 6.61 6.99 9.90
C LYS A 45 5.50 6.89 8.86
N TYR A 46 5.74 6.10 7.82
CA TYR A 46 4.70 5.72 6.87
C TYR A 46 3.82 4.61 7.46
N CYS A 47 2.52 4.85 7.48
CA CYS A 47 1.50 3.92 7.95
C CYS A 47 0.55 3.58 6.80
N THR A 48 -0.04 2.38 6.86
CA THR A 48 -1.04 1.95 5.89
C THR A 48 -2.36 2.69 6.10
N GLY A 49 -3.05 2.95 5.00
CA GLY A 49 -4.36 3.58 5.00
C GLY A 49 -4.99 3.54 3.61
N GLN A 50 -6.11 4.23 3.49
CA GLN A 50 -6.92 4.27 2.29
C GLN A 50 -7.23 5.71 1.90
N ILE A 51 -7.21 6.00 0.59
CA ILE A 51 -7.70 7.26 0.07
C ILE A 51 -9.22 7.28 0.20
N GLN A 52 -9.76 8.25 0.95
CA GLN A 52 -11.20 8.43 1.07
C GLN A 52 -11.75 9.42 0.04
N ALA A 53 -10.96 10.44 -0.32
CA ALA A 53 -11.33 11.44 -1.30
C ALA A 53 -10.09 12.14 -1.88
N VAL A 54 -10.23 12.66 -3.10
CA VAL A 54 -9.25 13.56 -3.72
C VAL A 54 -9.71 15.00 -3.47
N GLY A 55 -8.88 15.78 -2.79
CA GLY A 55 -9.10 17.18 -2.50
C GLY A 55 -8.61 18.11 -3.64
N PRO A 56 -8.93 19.41 -3.55
CA PRO A 56 -8.43 20.40 -4.49
C PRO A 56 -6.89 20.45 -4.46
N GLY A 57 -6.28 20.75 -5.61
CA GLY A 57 -4.83 20.82 -5.77
C GLY A 57 -4.11 19.47 -5.74
N GLY A 58 -4.82 18.35 -5.81
CA GLY A 58 -4.21 17.01 -5.84
C GLY A 58 -3.76 16.51 -4.47
N SER A 59 -4.30 17.09 -3.40
CA SER A 59 -4.17 16.58 -2.04
C SER A 59 -5.20 15.47 -1.78
N TYR A 60 -5.01 14.67 -0.74
CA TYR A 60 -5.87 13.52 -0.46
C TYR A 60 -6.37 13.54 0.98
N ARG A 61 -7.62 13.09 1.16
CA ARG A 61 -8.11 12.69 2.47
C ARG A 61 -7.75 11.22 2.68
N VAL A 62 -6.97 10.94 3.71
CA VAL A 62 -6.47 9.60 4.04
C VAL A 62 -7.08 9.15 5.36
N VAL A 63 -7.66 7.95 5.38
CA VAL A 63 -8.05 7.26 6.61
C VAL A 63 -7.01 6.16 6.85
N PHE A 64 -6.29 6.26 7.96
CA PHE A 64 -5.33 5.23 8.38
C PHE A 64 -6.07 4.01 8.93
N ASP A 65 -5.46 2.83 8.86
CA ASP A 65 -6.10 1.56 9.26
C ASP A 65 -6.51 1.52 10.74
N TYR A 66 -5.91 2.35 11.60
CA TYR A 66 -6.27 2.53 13.01
C TYR A 66 -7.32 3.64 13.25
N GLY A 67 -7.96 4.14 12.20
CA GLY A 67 -9.11 5.05 12.24
C GLY A 67 -8.78 6.54 12.27
N GLU A 68 -7.51 6.94 12.42
CA GLU A 68 -7.12 8.35 12.34
C GLU A 68 -7.28 8.87 10.90
N THR A 69 -7.75 10.10 10.74
CA THR A 69 -7.97 10.71 9.41
C THR A 69 -7.15 11.97 9.30
N TYR A 70 -6.48 12.16 8.16
CA TYR A 70 -5.84 13.41 7.79
C TYR A 70 -6.41 13.91 6.47
N ASP A 71 -6.80 15.18 6.48
CA ASP A 71 -7.21 15.90 5.29
C ASP A 71 -6.00 16.58 4.64
N ALA A 72 -6.09 16.78 3.33
CA ALA A 72 -5.08 17.50 2.53
C ALA A 72 -3.66 16.90 2.56
N VAL A 73 -3.52 15.58 2.66
CA VAL A 73 -2.22 14.89 2.55
C VAL A 73 -1.67 15.10 1.13
N PRO A 74 -0.48 15.71 0.96
CA PRO A 74 0.09 15.94 -0.36
C PRO A 74 0.53 14.64 -1.03
N HIS A 75 0.49 14.60 -2.37
CA HIS A 75 0.90 13.44 -3.14
C HIS A 75 2.28 12.91 -2.74
N GLU A 76 3.26 13.78 -2.46
CA GLU A 76 4.63 13.43 -2.09
C GLU A 76 4.73 12.54 -0.83
N TYR A 77 3.79 12.70 0.12
CA TYR A 77 3.74 11.94 1.37
C TYR A 77 2.93 10.65 1.27
N ILE A 78 2.55 10.23 0.07
CA ILE A 78 1.82 8.98 -0.20
C ILE A 78 2.69 8.07 -1.06
N THR A 79 2.76 6.79 -0.74
CA THR A 79 3.47 5.78 -1.50
C THR A 79 2.50 4.63 -1.81
N PRO A 80 2.48 4.08 -3.03
CA PRO A 80 1.68 2.90 -3.32
C PRO A 80 2.15 1.70 -2.49
N ILE A 81 1.20 0.90 -2.01
CA ILE A 81 1.50 -0.42 -1.45
C ILE A 81 1.68 -1.37 -2.62
N HIS A 82 2.74 -2.18 -2.59
CA HIS A 82 2.94 -3.24 -3.56
C HIS A 82 3.16 -4.53 -2.81
N ASP A 83 2.48 -5.58 -3.28
CA ASP A 83 2.84 -6.92 -2.90
C ASP A 83 4.21 -7.20 -3.51
N THR A 84 5.22 -7.41 -2.66
CA THR A 84 6.55 -7.82 -3.10
C THR A 84 6.53 -9.34 -3.18
N THR A 85 5.88 -9.85 -4.24
CA THR A 85 5.83 -11.28 -4.55
C THR A 85 7.19 -11.79 -5.00
#